data_AF-A0AAU0MAA7-F1
#
_entry.id   AF-A0AAU0MAA7-F1
#
_cell.length_a   1.000
_cell.length_b   1.000
_cell.length_c   1.000
_cell.angle_alpha   90.00
_cell.angle_beta   90.00
_cell.angle_gamma   90.00
#
_symmetry.space_group_name_H-M   'P 1'
#
loop_
_entity.id
_entity.type
_entity.pdbx_description
1 polymer ?
#
loop_
_entity_poly.entity_id
_entity_poly.type
_entity_poly.pdbx_seq_one_letter_code
_entity_poly.pdbx_strand_id
1 'polypeptide(L)'
;MSDLADAVLPMVRTRADLHRWSASNAYGSQLHEAVAVLRQAAQDEPADHVLGVTQRAIASALRVIWRADDSSGIIGDAIRDLLDLHAELVRAVQPPAAKVVDWMINFQFVQEVDYFTIDPVAYAPALGEKGLARYRAKLAGIADTLGPELTDEQEAALWAQRATDPERWECRVNDRYIRFMLGWNAQRLAVWDRDVPAIIATHARDRKVAAWFKDTAEALAEIGEFDLAIDWARQAAEFGPGHQSVDAAAYWCSLLAEHRPQDELPARLEVFRRWPTAGHAAAVRRTAGDAWPDHREAIMAGLEKRPRDAVAFALHTLEDPRLAWTLAHSLDLDDPSLWDQLATAYEKTDPVAALSVHTVRVVADLEIADAKRYRAAARRLAKMRTLARTTGHPVEVDQLIAELRTTHRRRPRLQQEFDRAGLP
;
A
#
# COMPACT_ATOMS: atom_id res chain seq x y z
N MET A 1 18.65 37.46 2.71
CA MET A 1 17.78 36.33 2.36
C MET A 1 18.71 35.21 1.92
N SER A 2 18.66 34.05 2.57
CA SER A 2 19.41 32.87 2.13
C SER A 2 18.92 32.51 0.73
N ASP A 3 19.83 32.16 -0.20
CA ASP A 3 19.45 31.57 -1.48
C ASP A 3 18.65 30.29 -1.19
N LEU A 4 17.53 30.05 -1.89
CA LEU A 4 16.72 28.84 -1.76
C LEU A 4 17.58 27.58 -1.91
N ALA A 5 18.60 27.66 -2.78
CA ALA A 5 19.58 26.60 -2.95
C ALA A 5 20.36 26.28 -1.67
N ASP A 6 20.73 27.30 -0.90
CA ASP A 6 21.49 27.16 0.35
C ASP A 6 20.62 26.58 1.48
N ALA A 7 19.31 26.78 1.42
CA ALA A 7 18.37 26.14 2.35
C ALA A 7 18.12 24.67 1.99
N VAL A 8 17.88 24.37 0.71
CA VAL A 8 17.40 23.05 0.26
C VAL A 8 18.53 22.05 0.05
N LEU A 9 19.60 22.42 -0.66
CA LEU A 9 20.61 21.45 -1.09
C LEU A 9 21.37 20.77 0.06
N PRO A 10 21.62 21.41 1.22
CA PRO A 10 22.19 20.71 2.37
C PRO A 10 21.29 19.64 2.99
N MET A 11 19.97 19.77 2.85
CA MET A 11 19.00 18.77 3.33
C MET A 11 18.95 17.56 2.39
N VAL A 12 19.11 17.79 1.09
CA VAL A 12 19.08 16.73 0.07
C VAL A 12 20.42 15.97 -0.02
N ARG A 13 21.54 16.66 0.19
CA ARG A 13 22.87 16.08 0.04
C ARG A 13 23.35 15.49 1.36
N THR A 14 23.73 14.22 1.33
CA THR A 14 24.31 13.57 2.51
C THR A 14 25.55 12.76 2.15
N ARG A 15 26.50 12.70 3.09
CA ARG A 15 27.64 11.76 3.08
C ARG A 15 27.46 10.64 4.11
N ALA A 16 26.34 10.64 4.82
CA ALA A 16 26.04 9.61 5.79
C ALA A 16 25.99 8.23 5.13
N ASP A 17 26.23 7.22 5.96
CA ASP A 17 26.08 5.83 5.58
C ASP A 17 24.62 5.42 5.81
N LEU A 18 23.92 5.14 4.71
CA LEU A 18 22.47 4.89 4.68
C LEU A 18 22.15 3.40 4.49
N HIS A 19 23.04 2.48 4.82
CA HIS A 19 22.67 1.05 4.87
C HIS A 19 21.79 0.71 6.08
N ARG A 20 21.74 1.59 7.09
CA ARG A 20 20.93 1.37 8.30
C ARG A 20 19.54 1.95 8.11
N TRP A 21 18.54 1.10 8.21
CA TRP A 21 17.12 1.48 8.15
C TRP A 21 16.78 2.78 8.89
N SER A 22 17.22 2.95 10.14
CA SER A 22 16.94 4.18 10.93
C SER A 22 17.61 5.43 10.37
N ALA A 23 18.81 5.32 9.81
CA ALA A 23 19.52 6.44 9.20
C ALA A 23 18.88 6.84 7.86
N SER A 24 18.50 5.86 7.04
CA SER A 24 17.73 6.09 5.80
C SER A 24 16.40 6.76 6.08
N ASN A 25 15.68 6.34 7.11
CA ASN A 25 14.38 6.92 7.49
C ASN A 25 14.52 8.36 8.01
N ALA A 26 15.57 8.65 8.77
CA ALA A 26 15.88 10.01 9.20
C ALA A 26 16.22 10.92 8.01
N TYR A 27 17.03 10.44 7.07
CA TYR A 27 17.33 11.16 5.84
C TYR A 27 16.08 11.35 4.96
N GLY A 28 15.25 10.32 4.79
CA GLY A 28 14.00 10.41 4.04
C GLY A 28 13.06 11.46 4.63
N SER A 29 12.94 11.52 5.95
CA SER A 29 12.18 12.56 6.64
C SER A 29 12.72 13.96 6.34
N GLN A 30 14.05 14.13 6.38
CA GLN A 30 14.71 15.39 6.00
C GLN A 30 14.50 15.74 4.51
N LEU A 31 14.49 14.76 3.62
CA LEU A 31 14.23 14.97 2.20
C LEU A 31 12.79 15.45 1.95
N HIS A 32 11.82 14.90 2.69
CA HIS A 32 10.43 15.39 2.70
C HIS A 32 10.31 16.83 3.20
N GLU A 33 11.07 17.22 4.22
CA GLU A 33 11.13 18.62 4.65
C GLU A 33 11.70 19.53 3.53
N ALA A 34 12.72 19.06 2.79
CA ALA A 34 13.28 19.79 1.66
C ALA A 34 12.25 19.96 0.51
N VAL A 35 11.45 18.93 0.25
CA VAL A 35 10.31 18.98 -0.69
C VAL A 35 9.30 20.03 -0.23
N ALA A 36 8.94 20.04 1.05
CA ALA A 36 7.98 21.02 1.60
C ALA A 36 8.49 22.46 1.44
N VAL A 37 9.78 22.71 1.67
CA VAL A 37 10.41 24.02 1.43
C VAL A 37 10.33 24.41 -0.05
N LEU A 38 10.64 23.50 -0.98
CA LEU A 38 10.55 23.77 -2.42
C LEU A 38 9.10 24.02 -2.87
N ARG A 39 8.12 23.28 -2.33
CA ARG A 39 6.70 23.49 -2.64
C ARG A 39 6.20 24.82 -2.13
N GLN A 40 6.65 25.27 -0.95
CA GLN A 40 6.36 26.61 -0.45
C GLN A 40 7.00 27.68 -1.34
N ALA A 41 8.28 27.52 -1.68
CA ALA A 41 8.98 28.45 -2.56
C ALA A 41 8.33 28.55 -3.95
N ALA A 42 7.75 27.46 -4.48
CA ALA A 42 7.01 27.50 -5.74
C ALA A 42 5.77 28.42 -5.70
N GLN A 43 5.28 28.80 -4.52
CA GLN A 43 4.20 29.77 -4.34
C GLN A 43 4.71 31.21 -4.17
N ASP A 44 5.86 31.37 -3.50
CA ASP A 44 6.35 32.67 -3.02
C ASP A 44 7.51 33.26 -3.85
N GLU A 45 8.20 32.43 -4.62
CA GLU A 45 9.41 32.78 -5.37
C GLU A 45 9.25 32.60 -6.89
N PRO A 46 10.11 33.23 -7.72
CA PRO A 46 10.09 33.03 -9.18
C PRO A 46 10.25 31.56 -9.56
N ALA A 47 9.29 31.02 -10.33
CA ALA A 47 9.23 29.60 -10.66
C ALA A 47 10.45 29.08 -11.43
N ASP A 48 11.14 29.92 -12.21
CA ASP A 48 12.36 29.58 -12.93
C ASP A 48 13.55 29.34 -11.97
N HIS A 49 13.63 30.16 -10.91
CA HIS A 49 14.60 29.96 -9.83
C HIS A 49 14.33 28.63 -9.11
N VAL A 50 13.09 28.41 -8.69
CA VAL A 50 12.68 27.17 -7.99
C VAL A 50 12.92 25.94 -8.85
N LEU A 51 12.57 25.99 -10.15
CA LEU A 51 12.81 24.91 -11.11
C LEU A 51 14.29 24.50 -11.15
N GLY A 52 15.21 25.48 -11.19
CA GLY A 52 16.64 25.23 -11.15
C GLY A 52 17.11 24.57 -9.85
N VAL A 53 16.52 24.93 -8.69
CA VAL A 53 16.82 24.28 -7.41
C VAL A 53 16.27 22.85 -7.39
N THR A 54 15.04 22.64 -7.82
CA THR A 54 14.39 21.32 -7.89
C THR A 54 15.16 20.34 -8.78
N GLN A 55 15.65 20.77 -9.95
CA GLN A 55 16.48 19.91 -10.81
C GLN A 55 17.79 19.47 -10.13
N ARG A 56 18.43 20.37 -9.38
CA ARG A 56 19.63 20.04 -8.60
C ARG A 56 19.31 19.12 -7.41
N ALA A 57 18.15 19.30 -6.79
CA ALA A 57 17.67 18.42 -5.72
C ALA A 57 17.43 17.00 -6.25
N ILE A 58 16.71 16.84 -7.37
CA ILE A 58 16.48 15.53 -8.02
C ILE A 58 17.82 14.84 -8.31
N ALA A 59 18.75 15.53 -8.98
CA ALA A 59 20.06 14.96 -9.32
C ALA A 59 20.90 14.59 -8.08
N SER A 60 20.69 15.26 -6.95
CA SER A 60 21.33 14.91 -5.68
C SER A 60 20.64 13.73 -4.99
N ALA A 61 19.31 13.70 -4.95
CA ALA A 61 18.53 12.65 -4.31
C ALA A 61 18.70 11.30 -5.01
N LEU A 62 18.69 11.27 -6.35
CA LEU A 62 18.93 10.05 -7.14
C LEU A 62 20.31 9.41 -6.82
N ARG A 63 21.35 10.23 -6.65
CA ARG A 63 22.67 9.72 -6.26
C ARG A 63 22.72 9.18 -4.83
N VAL A 64 21.83 9.66 -3.95
CA VAL A 64 21.77 9.19 -2.57
C VAL A 64 21.00 7.88 -2.49
N ILE A 65 19.83 7.78 -3.12
CA ILE A 65 18.98 6.58 -3.02
C ILE A 65 19.67 5.33 -3.59
N TRP A 66 20.52 5.48 -4.60
CA TRP A 66 21.31 4.38 -5.19
C TRP A 66 22.14 3.60 -4.15
N ARG A 67 22.52 4.24 -3.04
CA ARG A 67 23.33 3.65 -1.96
C ARG A 67 22.62 3.62 -0.60
N ALA A 68 21.30 3.78 -0.58
CA ALA A 68 20.49 3.80 0.64
C ALA A 68 19.62 2.55 0.77
N ASP A 69 19.45 2.05 2.00
CA ASP A 69 18.39 1.11 2.34
C ASP A 69 17.06 1.87 2.42
N ASP A 70 16.37 1.99 1.30
CA ASP A 70 15.03 2.58 1.23
C ASP A 70 13.92 1.52 1.26
N SER A 71 14.10 0.44 2.02
CA SER A 71 13.09 -0.60 2.18
C SER A 71 11.75 -0.08 2.76
N SER A 72 11.76 1.09 3.42
CA SER A 72 10.55 1.80 3.84
C SER A 72 9.85 2.58 2.71
N GLY A 73 10.52 2.85 1.60
CA GLY A 73 10.02 3.65 0.47
C GLY A 73 10.03 5.17 0.66
N ILE A 74 10.36 5.66 1.85
CA ILE A 74 10.29 7.08 2.24
C ILE A 74 11.17 8.00 1.39
N ILE A 75 12.37 7.56 0.97
CA ILE A 75 13.25 8.36 0.09
C ILE A 75 12.66 8.38 -1.32
N GLY A 76 12.21 7.22 -1.80
CA GLY A 76 11.55 7.09 -3.10
C GLY A 76 10.31 7.97 -3.22
N ASP A 77 9.47 8.04 -2.19
CA ASP A 77 8.30 8.91 -2.16
C ASP A 77 8.67 10.40 -2.27
N ALA A 78 9.68 10.85 -1.54
CA ALA A 78 10.13 12.23 -1.65
C ALA A 78 10.72 12.56 -3.04
N ILE A 79 11.39 11.58 -3.68
CA ILE A 79 11.88 11.76 -5.07
C ILE A 79 10.71 11.86 -6.05
N ARG A 80 9.65 11.06 -5.88
CA ARG A 80 8.43 11.19 -6.71
C ARG A 80 7.80 12.57 -6.54
N ASP A 81 7.72 13.07 -5.31
CA ASP A 81 7.21 14.42 -5.05
C ASP A 81 8.05 15.52 -5.72
N LEU A 82 9.39 15.36 -5.76
CA LEU A 82 10.27 16.27 -6.51
C LEU A 82 10.01 16.22 -8.02
N LEU A 83 9.74 15.04 -8.58
CA LEU A 83 9.45 14.87 -10.00
C LEU A 83 8.09 15.49 -10.38
N ASP A 84 7.09 15.34 -9.51
CA ASP A 84 5.78 15.98 -9.67
C ASP A 84 5.90 17.51 -9.62
N LEU A 85 6.62 18.02 -8.63
CA LEU A 85 6.92 19.45 -8.53
C LEU A 85 7.69 19.96 -9.75
N HIS A 86 8.63 19.18 -10.28
CA HIS A 86 9.35 19.56 -11.49
C HIS A 86 8.41 19.69 -12.69
N ALA A 87 7.45 18.77 -12.87
CA ALA A 87 6.47 18.86 -13.94
C ALA A 87 5.55 20.10 -13.77
N GLU A 88 5.09 20.39 -12.54
CA GLU A 88 4.33 21.59 -12.21
C GLU A 88 5.09 22.87 -12.58
N LEU A 89 6.35 22.98 -12.16
CA LEU A 89 7.21 24.14 -12.43
C LEU A 89 7.51 24.28 -13.93
N VAL A 90 7.73 23.19 -14.66
CA VAL A 90 7.91 23.23 -16.11
C VAL A 90 6.66 23.78 -16.81
N ARG A 91 5.45 23.43 -16.36
CA ARG A 91 4.20 24.01 -16.88
C ARG A 91 4.07 25.50 -16.57
N ALA A 92 4.50 25.93 -15.39
CA ALA A 92 4.45 27.33 -14.98
C ALA A 92 5.46 28.20 -15.73
N VAL A 93 6.71 27.73 -15.86
CA VAL A 93 7.83 28.49 -16.47
C VAL A 93 7.78 28.44 -18.00
N GLN A 94 7.25 27.35 -18.58
CA GLN A 94 7.29 27.04 -20.01
C GLN A 94 8.69 27.20 -20.64
N PRO A 95 9.72 26.46 -20.16
CA PRO A 95 11.04 26.50 -20.78
C PRO A 95 10.98 26.06 -22.26
N PRO A 96 12.00 26.39 -23.07
CA PRO A 96 12.06 25.92 -24.45
C PRO A 96 11.87 24.39 -24.52
N ALA A 97 10.86 23.94 -25.28
CA ALA A 97 10.46 22.53 -25.32
C ALA A 97 11.62 21.57 -25.64
N ALA A 98 12.60 22.00 -26.43
CA ALA A 98 13.80 21.22 -26.70
C ALA A 98 14.59 20.87 -25.42
N LYS A 99 14.73 21.80 -24.48
CA LYS A 99 15.44 21.56 -23.20
C LYS A 99 14.66 20.60 -22.31
N VAL A 100 13.34 20.73 -22.26
CA VAL A 100 12.48 19.83 -21.48
C VAL A 100 12.55 18.41 -22.06
N VAL A 101 12.42 18.27 -23.38
CA VAL A 101 12.57 16.98 -24.08
C VAL A 101 13.94 16.36 -23.82
N ASP A 102 15.02 17.14 -23.90
CA ASP A 102 16.37 16.61 -23.65
C ASP A 102 16.54 16.16 -22.20
N TRP A 103 15.96 16.89 -21.24
CA TRP A 103 15.93 16.48 -19.83
C TRP A 103 15.12 15.19 -19.63
N MET A 104 13.92 15.09 -20.21
CA MET A 104 13.05 13.91 -20.10
C MET A 104 13.72 12.65 -20.66
N ILE A 105 14.41 12.78 -21.81
CA ILE A 105 15.13 11.65 -22.42
C ILE A 105 16.35 11.27 -21.58
N ASN A 106 17.12 12.26 -21.08
CA ASN A 106 18.26 11.98 -20.22
C ASN A 106 17.81 11.27 -18.93
N PHE A 107 16.75 11.77 -18.29
CA PHE A 107 16.20 11.21 -17.06
C PHE A 107 15.82 9.73 -17.24
N GLN A 108 15.13 9.40 -18.32
CA GLN A 108 14.58 8.07 -18.51
C GLN A 108 15.54 7.05 -19.15
N PHE A 109 16.49 7.48 -19.97
CA PHE A 109 17.31 6.54 -20.77
C PHE A 109 18.81 6.62 -20.50
N VAL A 110 19.27 7.59 -19.71
CA VAL A 110 20.72 7.82 -19.46
C VAL A 110 21.07 7.78 -17.98
N GLN A 111 20.15 8.13 -17.08
CA GLN A 111 20.42 8.08 -15.65
C GLN A 111 20.67 6.64 -15.17
N GLU A 112 21.55 6.50 -14.18
CA GLU A 112 21.92 5.20 -13.60
C GLU A 112 20.86 4.60 -12.67
N VAL A 113 19.85 5.40 -12.27
CA VAL A 113 18.77 4.97 -11.38
C VAL A 113 17.52 4.71 -12.21
N ASP A 114 17.11 3.44 -12.28
CA ASP A 114 16.04 2.92 -13.14
C ASP A 114 14.69 2.71 -12.42
N TYR A 115 14.60 3.05 -11.13
CA TYR A 115 13.40 2.86 -10.31
C TYR A 115 12.30 3.91 -10.52
N PHE A 116 12.60 5.02 -11.19
CA PHE A 116 11.70 6.16 -11.32
C PHE A 116 11.30 6.39 -12.78
N THR A 117 10.02 6.69 -12.97
CA THR A 117 9.49 7.14 -14.25
C THR A 117 8.98 8.58 -14.10
N ILE A 118 8.89 9.27 -15.24
CA ILE A 118 8.15 10.53 -15.34
C ILE A 118 6.95 10.31 -16.25
N ASP A 119 5.87 11.03 -16.01
CA ASP A 119 4.68 10.95 -16.83
C ASP A 119 4.70 12.00 -17.96
N PRO A 120 4.83 11.61 -19.25
CA PRO A 120 4.76 12.54 -20.37
C PRO A 120 3.51 13.43 -20.39
N VAL A 121 2.36 12.95 -19.89
CA VAL A 121 1.11 13.72 -19.80
C VAL A 121 1.32 14.98 -18.96
N ALA A 122 2.06 14.88 -17.86
CA ALA A 122 2.33 16.00 -16.96
C ALA A 122 3.18 17.10 -17.61
N TYR A 123 3.98 16.78 -18.63
CA TYR A 123 4.83 17.73 -19.38
C TYR A 123 4.17 18.23 -20.67
N ALA A 124 3.21 17.48 -21.21
CA ALA A 124 2.60 17.73 -22.51
C ALA A 124 2.06 19.16 -22.70
N PRO A 125 1.39 19.81 -21.71
CA PRO A 125 0.97 21.20 -21.84
C PRO A 125 2.11 22.20 -22.07
N ALA A 126 3.28 21.97 -21.47
CA ALA A 126 4.46 22.83 -21.64
C ALA A 126 5.20 22.57 -22.95
N LEU A 127 5.14 21.33 -23.44
CA LEU A 127 5.78 20.92 -24.70
C LEU A 127 5.01 21.43 -25.92
N GLY A 128 3.68 21.45 -25.84
CA GLY A 128 2.80 21.65 -26.99
C GLY A 128 3.03 20.61 -28.10
N GLU A 129 2.32 20.76 -29.22
CA GLU A 129 2.37 19.80 -30.33
C GLU A 129 3.79 19.60 -30.89
N LYS A 130 4.54 20.70 -31.08
CA LYS A 130 5.90 20.64 -31.64
C LYS A 130 6.88 19.95 -30.68
N GLY A 131 6.76 20.21 -29.37
CA GLY A 131 7.59 19.56 -28.36
C GLY A 131 7.30 18.07 -28.25
N LEU A 132 6.01 17.69 -28.27
CA LEU A 132 5.59 16.28 -28.29
C LEU A 132 6.04 15.55 -29.55
N ALA A 133 5.94 16.19 -30.72
CA ALA A 133 6.45 15.61 -31.96
C ALA A 133 7.96 15.35 -31.88
N ARG A 134 8.73 16.29 -31.32
CA ARG A 134 10.17 16.11 -31.06
C ARG A 134 10.42 14.98 -30.06
N TYR A 135 9.61 14.89 -29.01
CA TYR A 135 9.73 13.84 -27.99
C TYR A 135 9.49 12.45 -28.60
N ARG A 136 8.40 12.28 -29.35
CA ARG A 136 8.08 11.05 -30.09
C ARG A 136 9.19 10.66 -31.07
N ALA A 137 9.76 11.63 -31.80
CA ALA A 137 10.87 11.37 -32.72
C ALA A 137 12.13 10.86 -31.98
N LYS A 138 12.43 11.38 -30.78
CA LYS A 138 13.52 10.87 -29.95
C LYS A 138 13.26 9.45 -29.44
N LEU A 139 12.04 9.16 -28.98
CA LEU A 139 11.64 7.82 -28.56
C LEU A 139 11.75 6.81 -29.72
N ALA A 140 11.30 7.19 -30.93
CA ALA A 140 11.45 6.36 -32.12
C ALA A 140 12.93 6.09 -32.45
N GLY A 141 13.79 7.12 -32.40
CA GLY A 141 15.23 6.93 -32.60
C GLY A 141 15.89 6.01 -31.57
N ILE A 142 15.39 5.97 -30.33
CA ILE A 142 15.84 5.01 -29.30
C ILE A 142 15.30 3.61 -29.60
N ALA A 143 14.04 3.49 -30.05
CA ALA A 143 13.48 2.19 -30.45
C ALA A 143 14.27 1.57 -31.61
N ASP A 144 14.74 2.38 -32.56
CA ASP A 144 15.54 1.93 -33.71
C ASP A 144 16.92 1.36 -33.31
N THR A 145 17.43 1.66 -32.10
CA THR A 145 18.69 1.07 -31.61
C THR A 145 18.51 -0.34 -31.07
N LEU A 146 17.27 -0.77 -30.82
CA LEU A 146 16.98 -2.07 -30.22
C LEU A 146 16.95 -3.17 -31.29
N GLY A 147 17.55 -4.32 -30.97
CA GLY A 147 17.43 -5.54 -31.77
C GLY A 147 16.02 -6.16 -31.73
N PRO A 148 15.80 -7.32 -32.38
CA PRO A 148 14.57 -8.09 -32.18
C PRO A 148 14.43 -8.56 -30.74
N GLU A 149 13.19 -8.82 -30.31
CA GLU A 149 12.94 -9.45 -29.02
C GLU A 149 13.39 -10.92 -29.05
N LEU A 150 13.97 -11.38 -27.94
CA LEU A 150 14.48 -12.74 -27.82
C LEU A 150 13.36 -13.67 -27.38
N THR A 151 13.42 -14.92 -27.81
CA THR A 151 12.57 -15.98 -27.26
C THR A 151 12.99 -16.36 -25.85
N ASP A 152 12.10 -16.98 -25.07
CA ASP A 152 12.41 -17.48 -23.72
C ASP A 152 13.64 -18.41 -23.71
N GLU A 153 13.79 -19.24 -24.74
CA GLU A 153 14.95 -20.12 -24.91
C GLU A 153 16.26 -19.34 -25.11
N GLN A 154 16.22 -18.27 -25.92
CA GLN A 154 17.36 -17.40 -26.15
C GLN A 154 17.72 -16.60 -24.87
N GLU A 155 16.72 -16.13 -24.13
CA GLU A 155 16.94 -15.48 -22.83
C GLU A 155 17.57 -16.44 -21.82
N ALA A 156 17.06 -17.67 -21.72
CA ALA A 156 17.60 -18.67 -20.81
C ALA A 156 19.06 -19.02 -21.14
N ALA A 157 19.39 -19.12 -22.42
CA ALA A 157 20.76 -19.35 -22.89
C ALA A 157 21.70 -18.19 -22.49
N LEU A 158 21.26 -16.94 -22.66
CA LEU A 158 22.04 -15.76 -22.23
C LEU A 158 22.24 -15.74 -20.71
N TRP A 159 21.18 -16.01 -19.94
CA TRP A 159 21.27 -16.07 -18.48
C TRP A 159 22.27 -17.14 -18.01
N ALA A 160 22.30 -18.31 -18.67
CA ALA A 160 23.24 -19.37 -18.36
C ALA A 160 24.71 -18.94 -18.62
N GLN A 161 24.93 -18.08 -19.61
CA GLN A 161 26.25 -17.57 -20.01
C GLN A 161 26.67 -16.28 -19.30
N ARG A 162 25.83 -15.71 -18.42
CA ARG A 162 26.10 -14.40 -17.77
C ARG A 162 27.43 -14.33 -17.00
N ALA A 163 27.92 -15.45 -16.49
CA ALA A 163 29.21 -15.51 -15.78
C ALA A 163 30.41 -15.50 -16.74
N THR A 164 30.24 -16.01 -17.95
CA THR A 164 31.28 -16.10 -19.00
C THR A 164 31.28 -14.89 -19.94
N ASP A 165 30.13 -14.23 -20.10
CA ASP A 165 29.95 -13.03 -20.93
C ASP A 165 29.05 -12.02 -20.20
N PRO A 166 29.59 -11.30 -19.20
CA PRO A 166 28.82 -10.36 -18.39
C PRO A 166 28.37 -9.14 -19.19
N GLU A 167 29.19 -8.63 -20.12
CA GLU A 167 28.86 -7.46 -20.95
C GLU A 167 27.61 -7.70 -21.80
N ARG A 168 27.49 -8.88 -22.42
CA ARG A 168 26.30 -9.23 -23.20
C ARG A 168 25.05 -9.36 -22.35
N TRP A 169 25.18 -9.86 -21.12
CA TRP A 169 24.08 -9.90 -20.17
C TRP A 169 23.67 -8.50 -19.73
N GLU A 170 24.61 -7.62 -19.40
CA GLU A 170 24.36 -6.21 -19.05
C GLU A 170 23.67 -5.45 -20.18
N CYS A 171 24.12 -5.61 -21.43
CA CYS A 171 23.45 -5.07 -22.61
C CYS A 171 22.00 -5.56 -22.70
N ARG A 172 21.73 -6.84 -22.43
CA ARG A 172 20.35 -7.38 -22.44
C ARG A 172 19.48 -6.78 -21.33
N VAL A 173 20.04 -6.61 -20.13
CA VAL A 173 19.33 -5.96 -19.00
C VAL A 173 18.96 -4.53 -19.39
N ASN A 174 19.91 -3.79 -19.98
CA ASN A 174 19.68 -2.43 -20.46
C ASN A 174 18.61 -2.38 -21.57
N ASP A 175 18.65 -3.27 -22.56
CA ASP A 175 17.63 -3.36 -23.61
C ASP A 175 16.22 -3.62 -23.04
N ARG A 176 16.12 -4.45 -21.99
CA ARG A 176 14.85 -4.71 -21.31
C ARG A 176 14.32 -3.45 -20.62
N TYR A 177 15.20 -2.71 -19.95
CA TYR A 177 14.86 -1.43 -19.35
C TYR A 177 14.39 -0.41 -20.40
N ILE A 178 15.12 -0.26 -21.50
CA ILE A 178 14.74 0.67 -22.59
C ILE A 178 13.36 0.29 -23.15
N ARG A 179 13.09 -1.00 -23.40
CA ARG A 179 11.76 -1.45 -23.86
C ARG A 179 10.66 -1.14 -22.87
N PHE A 180 10.91 -1.37 -21.58
CA PHE A 180 9.97 -1.02 -20.53
C PHE A 180 9.65 0.48 -20.56
N MET A 181 10.68 1.34 -20.64
CA MET A 181 10.51 2.79 -20.70
C MET A 181 9.80 3.26 -21.97
N LEU A 182 10.09 2.66 -23.13
CA LEU A 182 9.35 2.92 -24.37
C LEU A 182 7.88 2.52 -24.25
N GLY A 183 7.59 1.37 -23.63
CA GLY A 183 6.24 0.90 -23.34
C GLY A 183 5.47 1.84 -22.41
N TRP A 184 6.10 2.27 -21.32
CA TRP A 184 5.56 3.29 -20.41
C TRP A 184 5.23 4.60 -21.14
N ASN A 185 6.14 5.08 -21.99
CA ASN A 185 5.90 6.29 -22.77
C ASN A 185 4.76 6.13 -23.78
N ALA A 186 4.67 4.99 -24.45
CA ALA A 186 3.56 4.69 -25.35
C ALA A 186 2.21 4.66 -24.62
N GLN A 187 2.16 4.07 -23.43
CA GLN A 187 0.97 4.06 -22.56
C GLN A 187 0.51 5.48 -22.25
N ARG A 188 1.39 6.32 -21.70
CA ARG A 188 1.04 7.68 -21.29
C ARG A 188 0.76 8.61 -22.47
N LEU A 189 1.45 8.46 -23.60
CA LEU A 189 1.14 9.23 -24.81
C LEU A 189 -0.23 8.87 -25.39
N ALA A 190 -0.65 7.60 -25.33
CA ALA A 190 -2.00 7.21 -25.73
C ALA A 190 -3.09 7.86 -24.85
N VAL A 191 -2.83 8.00 -23.55
CA VAL A 191 -3.68 8.74 -22.61
C VAL A 191 -3.74 10.23 -22.98
N TRP A 192 -2.59 10.86 -23.24
CA TRP A 192 -2.56 12.25 -23.71
C TRP A 192 -3.37 12.46 -24.99
N ASP A 193 -3.22 11.55 -25.96
CA ASP A 193 -3.93 11.60 -27.24
C ASP A 193 -5.42 11.24 -27.10
N ARG A 194 -5.85 10.76 -25.93
CA ARG A 194 -7.20 10.25 -25.65
C ARG A 194 -7.62 9.15 -26.65
N ASP A 195 -6.66 8.35 -27.11
CA ASP A 195 -6.87 7.29 -28.10
C ASP A 195 -7.22 5.97 -27.40
N VAL A 196 -8.51 5.69 -27.30
CA VAL A 196 -9.05 4.49 -26.64
C VAL A 196 -8.46 3.18 -27.23
N PRO A 197 -8.48 2.95 -28.55
CA PRO A 197 -7.79 1.80 -29.15
C PRO A 197 -6.31 1.67 -28.75
N ALA A 198 -5.55 2.78 -28.77
CA ALA A 198 -4.14 2.75 -28.39
C ALA A 198 -3.95 2.46 -26.90
N ILE A 199 -4.78 3.04 -26.01
CA ILE A 199 -4.78 2.75 -24.57
C ILE A 199 -4.98 1.25 -24.34
N ILE A 200 -6.00 0.67 -24.96
CA ILE A 200 -6.29 -0.77 -24.82
C ILE A 200 -5.10 -1.61 -25.33
N ALA A 201 -4.50 -1.24 -26.46
CA ALA A 201 -3.37 -1.98 -27.02
C ALA A 201 -2.12 -1.93 -26.12
N THR A 202 -1.81 -0.77 -25.53
CA THR A 202 -0.58 -0.58 -24.73
C THR A 202 -0.71 -1.04 -23.28
N HIS A 203 -1.90 -0.92 -22.67
CA HIS A 203 -2.13 -1.28 -21.26
C HIS A 203 -2.52 -2.74 -21.09
N ALA A 204 -3.45 -3.26 -21.92
CA ALA A 204 -3.94 -4.63 -21.75
C ALA A 204 -2.94 -5.70 -22.22
N ARG A 205 -1.96 -5.33 -23.07
CA ARG A 205 -0.88 -6.21 -23.58
C ARG A 205 -1.42 -7.55 -24.06
N ASP A 206 -0.95 -8.68 -23.52
CA ASP A 206 -1.41 -10.04 -23.88
C ASP A 206 -2.62 -10.53 -23.08
N ARG A 207 -3.15 -9.69 -22.18
CA ARG A 207 -4.35 -9.95 -21.36
C ARG A 207 -4.26 -11.18 -20.45
N LYS A 208 -3.06 -11.60 -20.05
CA LYS A 208 -2.87 -12.73 -19.10
C LYS A 208 -2.67 -12.29 -17.65
N VAL A 209 -2.72 -11.00 -17.35
CA VAL A 209 -2.49 -10.47 -15.99
C VAL A 209 -3.63 -9.56 -15.60
N ALA A 210 -4.28 -9.83 -14.46
CA ALA A 210 -5.40 -9.03 -13.95
C ALA A 210 -5.04 -7.54 -13.78
N ALA A 211 -3.81 -7.26 -13.33
CA ALA A 211 -3.30 -5.90 -13.19
C ALA A 211 -3.39 -5.10 -14.50
N TRP A 212 -3.14 -5.70 -15.65
CA TRP A 212 -3.17 -5.00 -16.94
C TRP A 212 -4.58 -4.55 -17.36
N PHE A 213 -5.61 -5.29 -16.95
CA PHE A 213 -6.99 -4.85 -17.13
C PHE A 213 -7.32 -3.67 -16.22
N LYS A 214 -6.83 -3.68 -14.97
CA LYS A 214 -6.96 -2.56 -14.04
C LYS A 214 -6.21 -1.32 -14.55
N ASP A 215 -4.98 -1.46 -15.02
CA ASP A 215 -4.19 -0.38 -15.61
C ASP A 215 -4.91 0.23 -16.82
N THR A 216 -5.55 -0.61 -17.64
CA THR A 216 -6.39 -0.17 -18.78
C THR A 216 -7.60 0.64 -18.28
N ALA A 217 -8.27 0.16 -17.23
CA ALA A 217 -9.41 0.87 -16.63
C ALA A 217 -9.00 2.24 -16.06
N GLU A 218 -7.86 2.32 -15.37
CA GLU A 218 -7.34 3.58 -14.82
C GLU A 218 -7.02 4.59 -15.92
N ALA A 219 -6.38 4.15 -17.01
CA ALA A 219 -6.09 5.00 -18.17
C ALA A 219 -7.36 5.51 -18.88
N LEU A 220 -8.40 4.68 -18.98
CA LEU A 220 -9.70 5.08 -19.55
C LEU A 220 -10.44 6.06 -18.63
N ALA A 221 -10.42 5.84 -17.32
CA ALA A 221 -11.01 6.75 -16.35
C ALA A 221 -10.32 8.12 -16.38
N GLU A 222 -9.00 8.16 -16.55
CA GLU A 222 -8.22 9.42 -16.64
C GLU A 222 -8.68 10.31 -17.81
N ILE A 223 -9.06 9.70 -18.94
CA ILE A 223 -9.60 10.44 -20.09
C ILE A 223 -11.13 10.66 -20.00
N GLY A 224 -11.78 10.19 -18.94
CA GLY A 224 -13.21 10.35 -18.70
C GLY A 224 -14.12 9.32 -19.38
N GLU A 225 -13.54 8.23 -19.91
CA GLU A 225 -14.28 7.10 -20.50
C GLU A 225 -14.74 6.13 -19.41
N PHE A 226 -15.54 6.63 -18.46
CA PHE A 226 -15.90 5.90 -17.24
C PHE A 226 -16.68 4.61 -17.48
N ASP A 227 -17.52 4.57 -18.52
CA ASP A 227 -18.29 3.38 -18.86
C ASP A 227 -17.38 2.22 -19.29
N LEU A 228 -16.34 2.52 -20.08
CA LEU A 228 -15.32 1.54 -20.46
C LEU A 228 -14.43 1.21 -19.26
N ALA A 229 -14.04 2.20 -18.45
CA ALA A 229 -13.24 1.97 -17.26
C ALA A 229 -13.94 0.99 -16.29
N ILE A 230 -15.24 1.17 -16.05
CA ILE A 230 -16.04 0.28 -15.21
C ILE A 230 -16.04 -1.15 -15.77
N ASP A 231 -16.21 -1.32 -17.08
CA ASP A 231 -16.21 -2.65 -17.70
C ASP A 231 -14.84 -3.33 -17.61
N TRP A 232 -13.75 -2.60 -17.88
CA TRP A 232 -12.39 -3.14 -17.76
C TRP A 232 -12.01 -3.47 -16.31
N ALA A 233 -12.41 -2.65 -15.34
CA ALA A 233 -12.19 -2.92 -13.92
C ALA A 233 -12.98 -4.15 -13.44
N ARG A 234 -14.20 -4.35 -13.95
CA ARG A 234 -14.98 -5.57 -13.72
C ARG A 234 -14.28 -6.80 -14.28
N GLN A 235 -13.82 -6.77 -15.53
CA GLN A 235 -13.07 -7.87 -16.14
C GLN A 235 -11.81 -8.22 -15.32
N ALA A 236 -11.10 -7.22 -14.81
CA ALA A 236 -9.96 -7.41 -13.92
C ALA A 236 -10.34 -8.10 -12.60
N ALA A 237 -11.47 -7.75 -12.01
CA ALA A 237 -12.02 -8.39 -10.82
C ALA A 237 -12.45 -9.85 -11.09
N GLU A 238 -13.00 -10.11 -12.28
CA GLU A 238 -13.43 -11.44 -12.68
C GLU A 238 -12.28 -12.38 -13.08
N PHE A 239 -11.11 -11.83 -13.40
CA PHE A 239 -9.94 -12.56 -13.94
C PHE A 239 -9.53 -13.79 -13.12
N GLY A 240 -9.34 -13.66 -11.80
CA GLY A 240 -8.90 -14.76 -10.95
C GLY A 240 -9.13 -14.51 -9.45
N PRO A 241 -8.80 -15.46 -8.56
CA PRO A 241 -9.00 -15.30 -7.12
C PRO A 241 -7.87 -14.53 -6.42
N GLY A 242 -6.79 -14.18 -7.14
CA GLY A 242 -5.58 -13.56 -6.58
C GLY A 242 -5.77 -12.11 -6.12
N HIS A 243 -4.80 -11.60 -5.37
CA HIS A 243 -4.85 -10.25 -4.77
C HIS A 243 -5.06 -9.14 -5.82
N GLN A 244 -4.49 -9.27 -7.02
CA GLN A 244 -4.68 -8.29 -8.10
C GLN A 244 -6.14 -8.13 -8.51
N SER A 245 -6.93 -9.22 -8.51
CA SER A 245 -8.36 -9.16 -8.78
C SER A 245 -9.16 -8.59 -7.62
N VAL A 246 -8.67 -8.74 -6.38
CA VAL A 246 -9.27 -8.08 -5.19
C VAL A 246 -9.05 -6.57 -5.27
N ASP A 247 -7.84 -6.13 -5.61
CA ASP A 247 -7.52 -4.71 -5.79
C ASP A 247 -8.31 -4.09 -6.94
N ALA A 248 -8.48 -4.83 -8.04
CA ALA A 248 -9.32 -4.44 -9.15
C ALA A 248 -10.81 -4.37 -8.78
N ALA A 249 -11.30 -5.30 -7.95
CA ALA A 249 -12.68 -5.27 -7.46
C ALA A 249 -12.95 -4.04 -6.57
N ALA A 250 -11.98 -3.65 -5.75
CA ALA A 250 -12.06 -2.41 -4.98
C ALA A 250 -12.15 -1.18 -5.89
N TYR A 251 -11.32 -1.13 -6.94
CA TYR A 251 -11.34 -0.04 -7.92
C TYR A 251 -12.63 -0.01 -8.75
N TRP A 252 -13.13 -1.17 -9.17
CA TRP A 252 -14.42 -1.30 -9.85
C TRP A 252 -15.57 -0.74 -8.99
N CYS A 253 -15.63 -1.14 -7.71
CA CYS A 253 -16.64 -0.62 -6.79
C CYS A 253 -16.51 0.89 -6.55
N SER A 254 -15.30 1.46 -6.53
CA SER A 254 -15.13 2.92 -6.40
C SER A 254 -15.62 3.67 -7.64
N LEU A 255 -15.34 3.16 -8.85
CA LEU A 255 -15.86 3.75 -10.09
C LEU A 255 -17.39 3.71 -10.13
N LEU A 256 -18.00 2.61 -9.68
CA LEU A 256 -19.46 2.51 -9.57
C LEU A 256 -20.01 3.51 -8.54
N ALA A 257 -19.41 3.60 -7.35
CA ALA A 257 -19.87 4.56 -6.33
C ALA A 257 -19.88 6.01 -6.83
N GLU A 258 -18.88 6.39 -7.64
CA GLU A 258 -18.74 7.76 -8.16
C GLU A 258 -19.61 8.03 -9.39
N HIS A 259 -19.65 7.11 -10.36
CA HIS A 259 -20.24 7.37 -11.67
C HIS A 259 -21.54 6.61 -11.95
N ARG A 260 -21.81 5.52 -11.22
CA ARG A 260 -22.99 4.64 -11.39
C ARG A 260 -23.48 4.04 -10.06
N PRO A 261 -23.88 4.86 -9.07
CA PRO A 261 -24.15 4.39 -7.70
C PRO A 261 -25.29 3.36 -7.62
N GLN A 262 -26.22 3.36 -8.57
CA GLN A 262 -27.28 2.35 -8.67
C GLN A 262 -26.76 0.92 -8.88
N ASP A 263 -25.56 0.77 -9.46
CA ASP A 263 -24.95 -0.52 -9.79
C ASP A 263 -23.95 -0.98 -8.72
N GLU A 264 -23.63 -0.13 -7.73
CA GLU A 264 -22.62 -0.40 -6.70
C GLU A 264 -23.00 -1.57 -5.78
N LEU A 265 -24.23 -1.59 -5.26
CA LEU A 265 -24.68 -2.64 -4.35
C LEU A 265 -24.67 -4.04 -5.01
N PRO A 266 -25.22 -4.23 -6.23
CA PRO A 266 -25.07 -5.48 -6.97
C PRO A 266 -23.62 -5.94 -7.11
N ALA A 267 -22.70 -5.02 -7.47
CA ALA A 267 -21.28 -5.35 -7.62
C ALA A 267 -20.62 -5.74 -6.29
N ARG A 268 -20.88 -5.01 -5.21
CA ARG A 268 -20.33 -5.36 -3.88
C ARG A 268 -20.84 -6.71 -3.37
N LEU A 269 -22.10 -7.05 -3.65
CA LEU A 269 -22.64 -8.38 -3.36
C LEU A 269 -21.90 -9.46 -4.16
N GLU A 270 -21.58 -9.22 -5.42
CA GLU A 270 -20.77 -10.14 -6.24
C GLU A 270 -19.35 -10.31 -5.69
N VAL A 271 -18.67 -9.21 -5.37
CA VAL A 271 -17.34 -9.22 -4.76
C VAL A 271 -17.35 -10.00 -3.44
N PHE A 272 -18.37 -9.81 -2.60
CA PHE A 272 -18.53 -10.58 -1.36
C PHE A 272 -18.70 -12.08 -1.63
N ARG A 273 -19.55 -12.47 -2.59
CA ARG A 273 -19.74 -13.90 -2.92
C ARG A 273 -18.43 -14.57 -3.33
N ARG A 274 -17.57 -13.83 -4.05
CA ARG A 274 -16.26 -14.31 -4.50
C ARG A 274 -15.22 -14.33 -3.38
N TRP A 275 -15.23 -13.31 -2.53
CA TRP A 275 -14.32 -13.18 -1.39
C TRP A 275 -15.10 -12.80 -0.13
N PRO A 276 -15.62 -13.79 0.62
CA PRO A 276 -16.48 -13.55 1.78
C PRO A 276 -15.66 -13.12 3.00
N THR A 277 -15.13 -11.90 2.97
CA THR A 277 -14.36 -11.31 4.08
C THR A 277 -15.21 -10.34 4.88
N ALA A 278 -14.83 -10.08 6.13
CA ALA A 278 -15.48 -9.07 6.96
C ALA A 278 -15.45 -7.69 6.29
N GLY A 279 -14.36 -7.36 5.59
CA GLY A 279 -14.22 -6.10 4.86
C GLY A 279 -15.22 -5.95 3.70
N HIS A 280 -15.40 -6.99 2.89
CA HIS A 280 -16.39 -6.96 1.80
C HIS A 280 -17.83 -6.98 2.33
N ALA A 281 -18.10 -7.72 3.41
CA ALA A 281 -19.39 -7.67 4.10
C ALA A 281 -19.69 -6.26 4.65
N ALA A 282 -18.69 -5.58 5.21
CA ALA A 282 -18.82 -4.21 5.70
C ALA A 282 -19.09 -3.21 4.58
N ALA A 283 -18.48 -3.41 3.42
CA ALA A 283 -18.78 -2.63 2.22
C ALA A 283 -20.24 -2.82 1.76
N VAL A 284 -20.74 -4.07 1.74
CA VAL A 284 -22.16 -4.35 1.46
C VAL A 284 -23.08 -3.68 2.49
N ARG A 285 -22.79 -3.84 3.79
CA ARG A 285 -23.59 -3.24 4.89
C ARG A 285 -23.72 -1.72 4.75
N ARG A 286 -22.63 -1.04 4.37
CA ARG A 286 -22.59 0.41 4.16
C ARG A 286 -23.44 0.82 2.97
N THR A 287 -23.27 0.13 1.84
CA THR A 287 -23.92 0.47 0.57
C THR A 287 -25.40 0.13 0.56
N ALA A 288 -25.79 -0.96 1.23
CA ALA A 288 -27.18 -1.39 1.31
C ALA A 288 -28.07 -0.42 2.11
N GLY A 289 -27.50 0.34 3.05
CA GLY A 289 -28.26 1.28 3.88
C GLY A 289 -29.46 0.61 4.54
N ASP A 290 -30.66 1.10 4.22
CA ASP A 290 -31.94 0.59 4.73
C ASP A 290 -32.33 -0.78 4.17
N ALA A 291 -31.77 -1.19 3.02
CA ALA A 291 -31.99 -2.51 2.43
C ALA A 291 -31.11 -3.61 3.06
N TRP A 292 -30.28 -3.28 4.06
CA TRP A 292 -29.44 -4.27 4.75
C TRP A 292 -30.19 -5.50 5.28
N PRO A 293 -31.41 -5.39 5.87
CA PRO A 293 -32.14 -6.55 6.35
C PRO A 293 -32.36 -7.63 5.29
N ASP A 294 -32.55 -7.25 4.02
CA ASP A 294 -32.78 -8.17 2.90
C ASP A 294 -31.54 -8.98 2.51
N HIS A 295 -30.35 -8.49 2.88
CA HIS A 295 -29.07 -9.12 2.55
C HIS A 295 -28.40 -9.81 3.74
N ARG A 296 -28.80 -9.44 4.97
CA ARG A 296 -28.13 -9.86 6.21
C ARG A 296 -27.95 -11.38 6.28
N GLU A 297 -29.00 -12.16 6.03
CA GLU A 297 -28.94 -13.62 6.13
C GLU A 297 -27.92 -14.22 5.17
N ALA A 298 -27.96 -13.83 3.89
CA ALA A 298 -27.04 -14.33 2.87
C ALA A 298 -25.58 -13.95 3.17
N ILE A 299 -25.34 -12.74 3.68
CA ILE A 299 -23.99 -12.29 4.07
C ILE A 299 -23.49 -13.09 5.28
N MET A 300 -24.31 -13.27 6.32
CA MET A 300 -23.91 -14.04 7.49
C MET A 300 -23.61 -15.51 7.12
N ALA A 301 -24.45 -16.15 6.32
CA ALA A 301 -24.21 -17.52 5.84
C ALA A 301 -22.91 -17.65 5.01
N GLY A 302 -22.53 -16.62 4.26
CA GLY A 302 -21.25 -16.58 3.55
C GLY A 302 -20.05 -16.47 4.51
N LEU A 303 -20.17 -15.62 5.54
CA LEU A 303 -19.13 -15.38 6.53
C LEU A 303 -18.92 -16.55 7.49
N GLU A 304 -19.96 -17.30 7.84
CA GLU A 304 -19.87 -18.45 8.78
C GLU A 304 -18.88 -19.52 8.32
N LYS A 305 -18.60 -19.61 7.01
CA LYS A 305 -17.54 -20.47 6.45
C LYS A 305 -16.12 -20.03 6.83
N ARG A 306 -15.99 -18.83 7.40
CA ARG A 306 -14.75 -18.15 7.78
C ARG A 306 -14.93 -17.55 9.19
N PRO A 307 -14.74 -18.34 10.25
CA PRO A 307 -15.08 -17.95 11.63
C PRO A 307 -14.53 -16.58 12.05
N ARG A 308 -13.27 -16.31 11.71
CA ARG A 308 -12.63 -15.01 11.96
C ARG A 308 -13.39 -13.84 11.33
N ASP A 309 -13.81 -13.99 10.08
CA ASP A 309 -14.50 -12.94 9.33
C ASP A 309 -15.94 -12.75 9.85
N ALA A 310 -16.65 -13.82 10.20
CA ALA A 310 -17.99 -13.74 10.82
C ALA A 310 -17.97 -12.98 12.15
N VAL A 311 -17.04 -13.34 13.04
CA VAL A 311 -16.90 -12.70 14.35
C VAL A 311 -16.44 -11.25 14.22
N ALA A 312 -15.44 -10.98 13.37
CA ALA A 312 -14.95 -9.62 13.16
C ALA A 312 -16.04 -8.70 12.58
N PHE A 313 -16.84 -9.19 11.64
CA PHE A 313 -17.96 -8.43 11.08
C PHE A 313 -19.05 -8.14 12.13
N ALA A 314 -19.46 -9.14 12.91
CA ALA A 314 -20.44 -8.96 13.98
C ALA A 314 -19.93 -7.97 15.06
N LEU A 315 -18.66 -8.06 15.45
CA LEU A 315 -18.08 -7.23 16.49
C LEU A 315 -17.85 -5.78 16.03
N HIS A 316 -17.26 -5.58 14.86
CA HIS A 316 -16.76 -4.26 14.44
C HIS A 316 -17.70 -3.51 13.49
N THR A 317 -18.52 -4.23 12.71
CA THR A 317 -19.41 -3.59 11.72
C THR A 317 -20.86 -3.56 12.17
N LEU A 318 -21.35 -4.66 12.74
CA LEU A 318 -22.70 -4.67 13.32
C LEU A 318 -22.72 -4.11 14.74
N GLU A 319 -21.55 -3.96 15.36
CA GLU A 319 -21.40 -3.52 16.75
C GLU A 319 -22.27 -4.36 17.71
N ASP A 320 -22.31 -5.67 17.45
CA ASP A 320 -23.10 -6.63 18.23
C ASP A 320 -22.17 -7.65 18.93
N PRO A 321 -21.66 -7.32 20.13
CA PRO A 321 -20.84 -8.22 20.92
C PRO A 321 -21.54 -9.53 21.30
N ARG A 322 -22.88 -9.55 21.40
CA ARG A 322 -23.64 -10.76 21.74
C ARG A 322 -23.65 -11.75 20.59
N LEU A 323 -23.96 -11.27 19.39
CA LEU A 323 -23.86 -12.08 18.19
C LEU A 323 -22.43 -12.56 17.95
N ALA A 324 -21.45 -11.66 18.08
CA ALA A 324 -20.03 -12.01 17.93
C ALA A 324 -19.59 -13.09 18.94
N TRP A 325 -20.07 -13.01 20.19
CA TRP A 325 -19.82 -14.02 21.22
C TRP A 325 -20.41 -15.39 20.87
N THR A 326 -21.67 -15.42 20.44
CA THR A 326 -22.32 -16.66 19.99
C THR A 326 -21.58 -17.26 18.80
N LEU A 327 -21.25 -16.47 17.79
CA LEU A 327 -20.53 -16.92 16.60
C LEU A 327 -19.15 -17.48 16.96
N ALA A 328 -18.40 -16.80 17.82
CA ALA A 328 -17.06 -17.21 18.21
C ALA A 328 -17.04 -18.59 18.88
N HIS A 329 -18.06 -18.91 19.67
CA HIS A 329 -18.21 -20.24 20.26
C HIS A 329 -18.77 -21.26 19.26
N SER A 330 -19.80 -20.91 18.49
CA SER A 330 -20.45 -21.85 17.56
C SER A 330 -19.59 -22.25 16.37
N LEU A 331 -18.65 -21.40 15.98
CA LEU A 331 -17.77 -21.59 14.84
C LEU A 331 -16.33 -21.95 15.26
N ASP A 332 -16.10 -22.23 16.55
CA ASP A 332 -14.80 -22.58 17.12
C ASP A 332 -13.69 -21.59 16.70
N LEU A 333 -13.86 -20.31 17.02
CA LEU A 333 -12.91 -19.27 16.63
C LEU A 333 -11.50 -19.56 17.17
N ASP A 334 -10.52 -19.69 16.28
CA ASP A 334 -9.09 -19.78 16.59
C ASP A 334 -8.36 -18.48 16.21
N ASP A 335 -8.73 -17.36 16.85
CA ASP A 335 -8.02 -16.08 16.72
C ASP A 335 -7.82 -15.44 18.11
N PRO A 336 -6.64 -15.65 18.73
CA PRO A 336 -6.18 -15.01 19.96
C PRO A 336 -6.46 -13.50 20.08
N SER A 337 -6.19 -12.75 19.02
CA SER A 337 -6.29 -11.29 19.02
C SER A 337 -7.73 -10.84 18.97
N LEU A 338 -8.55 -11.53 18.16
CA LEU A 338 -9.97 -11.24 18.06
C LEU A 338 -10.72 -11.63 19.34
N TRP A 339 -10.36 -12.74 19.98
CA TRP A 339 -10.89 -13.10 21.31
C TRP A 339 -10.60 -12.04 22.37
N ASP A 340 -9.41 -11.43 22.36
CA ASP A 340 -9.06 -10.37 23.30
C ASP A 340 -9.92 -9.11 23.12
N GLN A 341 -10.20 -8.75 21.87
CA GLN A 341 -11.09 -7.64 21.52
C GLN A 341 -12.54 -7.96 21.90
N LEU A 342 -13.01 -9.16 21.55
CA LEU A 342 -14.37 -9.63 21.85
C LEU A 342 -14.63 -9.71 23.35
N ALA A 343 -13.74 -10.34 24.12
CA ALA A 343 -13.88 -10.42 25.58
C ALA A 343 -13.98 -9.02 26.19
N THR A 344 -13.13 -8.09 25.77
CA THR A 344 -13.17 -6.70 26.24
C THR A 344 -14.50 -6.02 25.93
N ALA A 345 -15.05 -6.21 24.73
CA ALA A 345 -16.35 -5.66 24.37
C ALA A 345 -17.50 -6.33 25.14
N TYR A 346 -17.38 -7.63 25.43
CA TYR A 346 -18.39 -8.44 26.10
C TYR A 346 -18.43 -8.24 27.63
N GLU A 347 -17.39 -7.68 28.24
CA GLU A 347 -17.34 -7.31 29.67
C GLU A 347 -18.56 -6.52 30.13
N LYS A 348 -19.11 -5.64 29.29
CA LYS A 348 -20.30 -4.84 29.62
C LYS A 348 -21.60 -5.65 29.62
N THR A 349 -21.60 -6.78 28.92
CA THR A 349 -22.77 -7.65 28.76
C THR A 349 -22.80 -8.74 29.81
N ASP A 350 -21.70 -9.48 29.92
CA ASP A 350 -21.51 -10.53 30.91
C ASP A 350 -20.03 -10.56 31.33
N PRO A 351 -19.68 -9.86 32.43
CA PRO A 351 -18.32 -9.82 32.91
C PRO A 351 -17.81 -11.20 33.35
N VAL A 352 -18.69 -12.10 33.84
CA VAL A 352 -18.28 -13.43 34.32
C VAL A 352 -17.88 -14.30 33.14
N ALA A 353 -18.65 -14.30 32.06
CA ALA A 353 -18.30 -15.01 30.83
C ALA A 353 -16.98 -14.47 30.22
N ALA A 354 -16.78 -13.14 30.23
CA ALA A 354 -15.53 -12.54 29.75
C ALA A 354 -14.31 -12.94 30.60
N LEU A 355 -14.46 -13.13 31.92
CA LEU A 355 -13.39 -13.61 32.80
C LEU A 355 -12.86 -14.98 32.36
N SER A 356 -13.73 -15.90 31.96
CA SER A 356 -13.32 -17.24 31.49
C SER A 356 -12.38 -17.16 30.28
N VAL A 357 -12.71 -16.31 29.30
CA VAL A 357 -11.84 -16.10 28.13
C VAL A 357 -10.51 -15.48 28.57
N HIS A 358 -10.53 -14.46 29.44
CA HIS A 358 -9.30 -13.87 29.96
C HIS A 358 -8.40 -14.87 30.69
N THR A 359 -8.97 -15.81 31.45
CA THR A 359 -8.23 -16.90 32.09
C THR A 359 -7.48 -17.76 31.07
N VAL A 360 -8.16 -18.23 30.03
CA VAL A 360 -7.53 -19.03 28.95
C VAL A 360 -6.37 -18.26 28.32
N ARG A 361 -6.55 -16.96 28.08
CA ARG A 361 -5.52 -16.08 27.49
C ARG A 361 -4.32 -15.89 28.41
N VAL A 362 -4.54 -15.70 29.73
CA VAL A 362 -3.45 -15.63 30.72
C VAL A 362 -2.64 -16.93 30.71
N VAL A 363 -3.32 -18.08 30.76
CA VAL A 363 -2.63 -19.39 30.78
C VAL A 363 -1.78 -19.56 29.51
N ALA A 364 -2.33 -19.25 28.34
CA ALA A 364 -1.60 -19.31 27.07
C ALA A 364 -0.39 -18.36 27.03
N ASP A 365 -0.53 -17.13 27.55
CA ASP A 365 0.60 -16.19 27.64
C ASP A 365 1.73 -16.73 28.55
N LEU A 366 1.40 -17.55 29.54
CA LEU A 366 2.35 -18.14 30.48
C LEU A 366 2.97 -19.45 29.99
N GLU A 367 2.55 -20.03 28.86
CA GLU A 367 3.21 -21.20 28.28
C GLU A 367 4.66 -20.86 27.87
N ILE A 368 4.83 -19.74 27.17
CA ILE A 368 6.12 -19.27 26.68
C ILE A 368 6.81 -18.42 27.74
N ALA A 369 8.03 -18.81 28.10
CA ALA A 369 8.83 -18.11 29.10
C ALA A 369 9.45 -16.81 28.54
N ASP A 370 8.63 -15.77 28.40
CA ASP A 370 9.02 -14.47 27.87
C ASP A 370 8.62 -13.30 28.77
N ALA A 371 9.50 -12.31 28.85
CA ALA A 371 9.35 -11.14 29.70
C ALA A 371 8.24 -10.18 29.29
N LYS A 372 7.95 -10.07 28.00
CA LYS A 372 6.84 -9.23 27.50
C LYS A 372 5.52 -9.94 27.81
N ARG A 373 5.47 -11.26 27.65
CA ARG A 373 4.30 -12.08 27.99
C ARG A 373 3.96 -12.06 29.48
N TYR A 374 4.95 -12.13 30.37
CA TYR A 374 4.71 -12.02 31.82
C TYR A 374 4.08 -10.66 32.20
N ARG A 375 4.57 -9.58 31.59
CA ARG A 375 3.99 -8.23 31.76
C ARG A 375 2.55 -8.16 31.25
N ALA A 376 2.26 -8.77 30.11
CA ALA A 376 0.90 -8.83 29.56
C ALA A 376 -0.04 -9.62 30.47
N ALA A 377 0.38 -10.80 30.94
CA ALA A 377 -0.37 -11.64 31.88
C ALA A 377 -0.67 -10.92 33.20
N ALA A 378 0.32 -10.25 33.81
CA ALA A 378 0.14 -9.51 35.05
C ALA A 378 -0.88 -8.37 34.90
N ARG A 379 -0.82 -7.60 33.79
CA ARG A 379 -1.81 -6.55 33.50
C ARG A 379 -3.21 -7.13 33.30
N ARG A 380 -3.33 -8.27 32.61
CA ARG A 380 -4.61 -8.94 32.37
C ARG A 380 -5.23 -9.44 33.67
N LEU A 381 -4.45 -10.07 34.56
CA LEU A 381 -4.91 -10.50 35.88
C LEU A 381 -5.35 -9.32 36.76
N ALA A 382 -4.64 -8.19 36.72
CA ALA A 382 -5.07 -6.98 37.43
C ALA A 382 -6.41 -6.44 36.92
N LYS A 383 -6.62 -6.47 35.59
CA LYS A 383 -7.90 -6.13 34.96
C LYS A 383 -9.01 -7.10 35.40
N MET A 384 -8.77 -8.42 35.32
CA MET A 384 -9.70 -9.45 35.77
C MET A 384 -10.12 -9.25 37.23
N ARG A 385 -9.15 -8.96 38.12
CA ARG A 385 -9.42 -8.71 39.54
C ARG A 385 -10.27 -7.45 39.76
N THR A 386 -10.15 -6.45 38.89
CA THR A 386 -11.01 -5.25 38.92
C THR A 386 -12.42 -5.59 38.47
N LEU A 387 -12.56 -6.35 37.37
CA LEU A 387 -13.84 -6.80 36.85
C LEU A 387 -14.59 -7.70 37.84
N ALA A 388 -13.90 -8.67 38.44
CA ALA A 388 -14.48 -9.60 39.41
C ALA A 388 -14.95 -8.91 40.71
N ARG A 389 -14.31 -7.81 41.11
CA ARG A 389 -14.79 -6.97 42.23
C ARG A 389 -16.13 -6.32 41.90
N THR A 390 -16.34 -5.89 40.65
CA THR A 390 -17.61 -5.28 40.23
C THR A 390 -18.76 -6.28 40.13
N THR A 391 -18.46 -7.57 39.94
CA THR A 391 -19.47 -8.63 39.85
C THR A 391 -19.67 -9.45 41.12
N GLY A 392 -18.91 -9.19 42.19
CA GLY A 392 -19.05 -9.91 43.46
C GLY A 392 -18.32 -11.25 43.55
N HIS A 393 -17.46 -11.58 42.58
CA HIS A 393 -16.67 -12.83 42.53
C HIS A 393 -15.14 -12.65 42.62
N PRO A 394 -14.59 -11.73 43.46
CA PRO A 394 -13.14 -11.47 43.48
C PRO A 394 -12.30 -12.66 43.96
N VAL A 395 -12.89 -13.55 44.76
CA VAL A 395 -12.21 -14.71 45.36
C VAL A 395 -11.71 -15.69 44.31
N GLU A 396 -12.48 -15.92 43.25
CA GLU A 396 -12.14 -16.87 42.19
C GLU A 396 -10.90 -16.41 41.38
N VAL A 397 -10.79 -15.10 41.12
CA VAL A 397 -9.62 -14.53 40.44
C VAL A 397 -8.40 -14.54 41.35
N ASP A 398 -8.55 -14.22 42.64
CA ASP A 398 -7.44 -14.27 43.59
C ASP A 398 -6.93 -15.72 43.78
N GLN A 399 -7.82 -16.72 43.76
CA GLN A 399 -7.45 -18.13 43.79
C GLN A 399 -6.68 -18.54 42.52
N LEU A 400 -7.16 -18.15 41.34
CA LEU A 400 -6.44 -18.39 40.07
C LEU A 400 -5.02 -17.80 40.12
N ILE A 401 -4.86 -16.59 40.64
CA ILE A 401 -3.54 -15.94 40.78
C ILE A 401 -2.63 -16.78 41.69
N ALA A 402 -3.13 -17.24 42.84
CA ALA A 402 -2.36 -18.07 43.77
C ALA A 402 -1.94 -19.42 43.15
N GLU A 403 -2.82 -20.04 42.37
CA GLU A 403 -2.54 -21.27 41.62
C GLU A 403 -1.45 -21.04 40.55
N LEU A 404 -1.54 -19.93 39.80
CA LEU A 404 -0.52 -19.55 38.81
C LEU A 404 0.83 -19.26 39.45
N ARG A 405 0.85 -18.57 40.61
CA ARG A 405 2.10 -18.34 41.38
C ARG A 405 2.75 -19.65 41.80
N THR A 406 1.95 -20.58 42.31
CA THR A 406 2.42 -21.89 42.78
C THR A 406 2.98 -22.72 41.63
N THR A 407 2.22 -22.81 40.53
CA THR A 407 2.58 -23.53 39.31
C THR A 407 3.88 -23.00 38.70
N HIS A 408 4.04 -21.68 38.69
CA HIS A 408 5.19 -21.00 38.08
C HIS A 408 6.21 -20.47 39.10
N ARG A 409 6.31 -21.07 40.29
CA ARG A 409 7.22 -20.62 41.38
C ARG A 409 8.70 -20.52 40.99
N ARG A 410 9.14 -21.28 39.97
CA ARG A 410 10.52 -21.30 39.47
C ARG A 410 10.82 -20.22 38.42
N ARG A 411 9.88 -19.31 38.14
CA ARG A 411 10.03 -18.22 37.16
C ARG A 411 10.14 -16.87 37.90
N PRO A 412 11.33 -16.47 38.41
CA PRO A 412 11.47 -15.30 39.29
C PRO A 412 11.02 -14.00 38.64
N ARG A 413 11.26 -13.85 37.33
CA ARG A 413 10.81 -12.67 36.57
C ARG A 413 9.28 -12.55 36.50
N LEU A 414 8.55 -13.67 36.44
CA LEU A 414 7.09 -13.67 36.45
C LEU A 414 6.56 -13.23 37.83
N GLN A 415 7.14 -13.77 38.91
CA GLN A 415 6.78 -13.39 40.28
C GLN A 415 6.97 -11.88 40.50
N GLN A 416 8.09 -11.33 40.04
CA GLN A 416 8.35 -9.88 40.11
C GLN A 416 7.29 -9.04 39.36
N GLU A 417 6.80 -9.49 38.20
CA GLU A 417 5.74 -8.77 37.49
C GLU A 417 4.38 -8.88 38.21
N PHE A 418 4.09 -10.01 38.87
CA PHE A 418 2.89 -10.16 39.70
C PHE A 418 2.95 -9.27 40.95
N ASP A 419 4.10 -9.21 41.62
CA ASP A 419 4.33 -8.34 42.77
C ASP A 419 4.19 -6.86 42.38
N ARG A 420 4.79 -6.47 41.24
CA ARG A 420 4.67 -5.10 40.71
C ARG A 420 3.23 -4.72 40.37
N ALA A 421 2.42 -5.68 39.93
CA ALA A 421 1.01 -5.48 39.63
C ALA A 421 0.08 -5.58 40.87
N GLY A 422 0.63 -5.83 42.07
CA GLY A 422 -0.14 -5.93 43.31
C GLY A 422 -1.10 -7.13 43.34
N LEU A 423 -0.72 -8.23 42.67
CA LEU A 423 -1.49 -9.46 42.61
C LEU A 423 -1.18 -10.33 43.84
N PRO A 424 -2.20 -10.89 44.53
CA PRO A 424 -2.02 -11.69 45.75
C PRO A 424 -1.20 -12.98 45.54
#